data_AF-A0A916DLI7-F1
#
_entry.id   AF-A0A916DLI7-F1
#
_cell.length_a   1.000
_cell.length_b   1.000
_cell.length_c   1.000
_cell.angle_alpha   90.00
_cell.angle_beta   90.00
_cell.angle_gamma   90.00
#
_symmetry.space_group_name_H-M   'P 1'
#
loop_
_entity.id
_entity.type
_entity.pdbx_description
1 polymer ?
#
loop_
_entity_poly.entity_id
_entity_poly.type
_entity_poly.pdbx_seq_one_letter_code
_entity_poly.pdbx_strand_id
1 'polypeptide(L)' 'MTITPQEFVSKWKRVTSREKQSYQEHFIDLCRLVGHQTPNDYDPSGTRFGFEMGAAKSCGSCSAP' A
#
# COMPACT_ATOMS: atom_id res chain seq x y z
N MET A 1 12.92 -3.12 10.66
CA MET A 1 12.42 -4.04 11.69
C MET A 1 11.32 -4.88 11.05
N THR A 2 11.46 -6.20 11.10
CA THR A 2 10.50 -7.19 10.59
C THR A 2 9.44 -7.48 11.65
N ILE A 3 8.16 -7.58 11.24
CA ILE A 3 7.05 -7.95 12.13
C ILE A 3 6.79 -9.46 11.98
N THR A 4 6.48 -10.16 13.08
CA THR A 4 6.12 -11.58 13.01
C THR A 4 4.66 -11.74 12.55
N PRO A 5 4.28 -12.88 11.96
CA PRO A 5 2.89 -13.11 11.54
C PRO A 5 1.90 -13.04 12.71
N GLN A 6 2.30 -13.47 13.91
CA GLN A 6 1.49 -13.35 15.12
C GLN A 6 1.26 -11.90 15.53
N GLU A 7 2.29 -11.05 15.47
CA GLU A 7 2.18 -9.62 15.76
C GLU A 7 1.32 -8.90 14.73
N PHE A 8 1.48 -9.26 13.45
CA PHE A 8 0.65 -8.72 12.36
C PHE A 8 -0.84 -9.02 12.59
N VAL A 9 -1.18 -10.29 12.85
CA VAL A 9 -2.56 -10.69 13.15
C VAL A 9 -3.07 -9.99 14.40
N SER A 10 -2.29 -9.92 15.48
CA SER A 10 -2.70 -9.25 16.72
C SER A 10 -2.99 -7.76 16.54
N LYS A 11 -2.15 -7.05 15.76
CA LYS A 11 -2.31 -5.63 15.43
C LYS A 11 -3.58 -5.42 14.60
N TRP A 12 -3.76 -6.17 13.52
CA TRP A 12 -4.84 -5.94 12.55
C TRP A 12 -6.18 -6.57 12.94
N LYS A 13 -6.20 -7.58 13.82
CA LYS A 13 -7.44 -8.20 14.33
C LYS A 13 -8.32 -7.23 15.12
N ARG A 14 -7.76 -6.15 15.67
CA ARG A 14 -8.48 -5.16 16.51
C ARG A 14 -8.72 -3.83 15.82
N VAL A 15 -8.19 -3.63 14.61
CA VAL A 15 -8.33 -2.37 13.88
C VAL A 15 -9.76 -2.26 13.35
N THR A 16 -10.52 -1.30 13.89
CA THR A 16 -11.86 -0.91 13.45
C THR A 16 -11.86 0.43 12.71
N SER A 17 -10.68 1.03 12.49
CA SER A 17 -10.52 2.32 11.82
C SER A 17 -10.92 2.24 10.34
N ARG A 18 -11.47 3.35 9.84
CA ARG A 18 -11.92 3.51 8.44
C ARG A 18 -10.82 3.05 7.48
N GLU A 19 -11.17 2.11 6.60
CA GLU A 19 -10.28 1.40 5.66
C GLU A 19 -9.30 2.31 4.92
N LYS A 20 -9.72 3.55 4.60
CA LYS A 20 -8.92 4.54 3.87
C LYS A 20 -7.71 5.07 4.65
N GLN A 21 -7.80 5.20 5.98
CA GLN A 21 -6.71 5.78 6.77
C GLN A 21 -5.67 4.74 7.17
N SER A 22 -6.04 3.47 7.28
CA SER A 22 -5.15 2.42 7.80
C SER A 22 -4.50 1.57 6.71
N TYR A 23 -4.90 1.69 5.44
CA TYR A 23 -4.35 0.90 4.34
C TYR A 23 -2.83 1.11 4.14
N GLN A 24 -2.35 2.34 4.26
CA GLN A 24 -0.92 2.65 4.10
C GLN A 24 -0.07 1.93 5.16
N GLU A 25 -0.47 2.03 6.44
CA GLU A 25 0.21 1.32 7.54
C GLU A 25 0.10 -0.21 7.39
N HIS A 26 -1.05 -0.71 6.94
CA HIS A 26 -1.28 -2.15 6.71
C HIS A 26 -0.30 -2.71 5.67
N PHE A 27 -0.17 -2.00 4.57
CA PHE A 27 0.71 -2.43 3.49
C PHE A 27 2.19 -2.33 3.88
N ILE A 28 2.58 -1.32 4.68
CA ILE A 28 3.93 -1.24 5.26
C ILE A 28 4.22 -2.44 6.16
N ASP A 29 3.27 -2.83 7.02
CA ASP A 29 3.45 -3.98 7.89
C ASP A 29 3.49 -5.31 7.12
N LEU A 30 2.79 -5.41 5.99
CA LEU A 30 2.95 -6.54 5.06
C LEU A 30 4.35 -6.60 4.45
N CYS A 31 4.90 -5.48 3.98
CA CYS A 31 6.29 -5.43 3.48
C CYS A 31 7.28 -5.91 4.56
N ARG A 32 7.08 -5.45 5.81
CA ARG A 32 7.92 -5.86 6.95
C ARG A 32 7.74 -7.33 7.33
N LEU A 33 6.57 -7.92 7.12
CA LEU A 33 6.29 -9.33 7.40
C LEU A 33 7.05 -10.24 6.43
N VAL A 34 7.11 -9.87 5.14
CA VAL A 34 7.79 -10.64 4.11
C VAL A 34 9.28 -10.30 3.95
N GLY A 35 9.78 -9.34 4.74
CA GLY A 35 11.17 -8.87 4.65
C GLY A 35 11.47 -8.06 3.38
N HIS A 36 10.45 -7.53 2.72
CA HIS A 36 10.58 -6.67 1.54
C HIS A 36 10.73 -5.20 1.93
N GLN A 37 11.47 -4.44 1.13
CA GLN A 37 11.60 -2.99 1.31
C GLN A 37 10.24 -2.31 1.17
N THR A 38 9.97 -1.27 1.97
CA THR A 38 8.73 -0.52 1.82
C THR A 38 8.74 0.26 0.50
N PRO A 39 7.59 0.62 -0.06
CA PRO A 39 7.54 1.43 -1.28
C PRO A 39 8.38 2.71 -1.22
N ASN A 40 8.40 3.39 -0.07
CA ASN A 40 9.22 4.58 0.12
C ASN A 40 10.73 4.30 0.20
N ASP A 41 11.13 3.10 0.61
CA ASP A 41 12.54 2.69 0.72
C ASP A 41 13.07 2.15 -0.62
N TYR A 42 12.22 1.43 -1.35
CA TYR A 42 12.53 0.88 -2.67
C TYR A 42 12.45 1.92 -3.79
N ASP A 43 11.45 2.82 -3.74
CA ASP A 43 11.17 3.81 -4.77
C ASP A 43 10.59 5.09 -4.15
N PRO A 44 11.44 5.99 -3.59
CA PRO A 44 10.99 7.23 -2.96
C PRO A 44 10.28 8.18 -3.93
N SER A 45 10.45 7.99 -5.25
CA SER A 45 9.73 8.74 -6.28
C SER A 45 8.31 8.25 -6.53
N GLY A 46 7.91 7.07 -6.01
CA GLY A 46 6.56 6.52 -6.18
C GLY A 46 6.18 6.27 -7.65
N THR A 47 7.17 6.11 -8.52
CA THR A 47 7.04 5.91 -9.96
C THR A 47 6.79 4.46 -10.36
N ARG A 48 7.25 3.50 -9.55
CA ARG A 48 7.17 2.06 -9.85
C ARG A 48 6.50 1.26 -8.75
N PHE A 49 6.56 1.72 -7.50
CA PHE A 49 5.98 1.00 -6.38
C PHE A 49 5.46 2.01 -5.34
N GLY A 50 4.15 2.25 -5.34
CA GLY A 50 3.49 3.23 -4.48
C GLY A 50 2.09 2.77 -4.06
N PHE A 51 1.58 3.32 -2.95
CA PHE A 51 0.27 2.95 -2.38
C PHE A 51 -0.91 3.35 -3.25
N GLU A 52 -0.76 4.44 -4.01
CA GLU A 52 -1.78 4.98 -4.90
C GLU A 52 -1.13 5.30 -6.25
N MET A 53 -0.87 4.25 -7.04
CA MET A 53 -0.51 4.42 -8.45
C MET A 53 -1.77 4.88 -9.19
N GLY A 54 -1.93 6.19 -9.37
CA GLY A 54 -3.07 6.76 -10.06
C GLY A 54 -3.27 6.07 -11.41
N ALA A 55 -4.35 5.29 -11.55
CA ALA A 55 -4.72 4.74 -12.84
C ALA A 55 -5.05 5.93 -13.76
N ALA A 56 -4.23 6.15 -14.78
CA ALA A 56 -4.58 7.11 -15.83
C ALA A 56 -5.94 6.67 -16.39
N LYS A 57 -6.96 7.54 -16.30
CA LYS A 57 -8.23 7.30 -16.97
C LYS A 57 -7.94 7.12 -18.46
N SER A 58 -8.04 5.90 -18.96
CA SER A 58 -8.20 5.66 -20.39
C SER A 58 -9.42 6.48 -20.83
N CYS A 59 -9.20 7.44 -21.72
CA CYS A 59 -10.21 8.42 -22.12
C CYS A 59 -11.52 7.74 -22.56
N GLY A 60 -12.57 7.79 -21.75
CA GLY A 60 -13.89 7.22 -22.09
C GLY A 60 -14.73 8.09 -23.04
N SER A 61 -14.26 9.30 -23.38
CA SER A 61 -14.99 10.25 -24.23
C SER A 61 -14.07 11.08 -25.12
N CYS A 62 -12.96 10.50 -25.59
CA CYS A 62 -12.21 11.12 -26.67
C CYS A 62 -12.95 10.77 -27.97
N SER A 63 -13.91 11.60 -28.34
CA SER A 63 -14.42 11.64 -29.71
C SER A 63 -13.22 11.93 -30.61
N ALA A 64 -12.77 10.92 -31.35
CA ALA A 64 -11.79 11.11 -32.40
C ALA A 64 -12.38 12.07 -33.47
N PRO A 65 -11.55 12.95 -34.08
CA PRO A 65 -11.99 13.76 -35.21
C PRO A 65 -12.36 12.91 -36.42
#